data_AF-A0A4Q5ZG17-F1
#
_entry.id   AF-A0A4Q5ZG17-F1
#
_cell.length_a   1.000
_cell.length_b   1.000
_cell.length_c   1.000
_cell.angle_alpha   90.00
_cell.angle_beta   90.00
_cell.angle_gamma   90.00
#
_symmetry.space_group_name_H-M   'P 1'
#
loop_
_entity.id
_entity.type
_entity.pdbx_description
1 polymer ?
#
loop_
_entity_poly.entity_id
_entity_poly.type
_entity_poly.pdbx_seq_one_letter_code
_entity_poly.pdbx_strand_id
1 'polypeptide(L)'
;MYIPFLLLVPGILSLSTLSLVTAFHAGHHRISINLIGAVISLLVILTGNLLFSKQYGIYAASLVSSAGYLCYQVYIMFRTKPFIEGYRIRDFFIPVPGDIRLIKNLLKRDEQT
;
A
#
# COMPACT_ATOMS: atom_id res chain seq x y z
N MET A 1 -3.70 -22.56 -11.27
CA MET A 1 -2.53 -21.63 -11.24
C MET A 1 -2.90 -20.15 -11.27
N TYR A 2 -3.94 -19.70 -11.97
CA TYR A 2 -4.30 -18.26 -12.03
C TYR A 2 -5.06 -17.69 -10.82
N ILE A 3 -5.83 -18.52 -10.12
CA ILE A 3 -6.69 -18.05 -9.02
C ILE A 3 -5.90 -17.40 -7.87
N PRO A 4 -4.79 -17.99 -7.36
CA PRO A 4 -4.00 -17.34 -6.30
C PRO A 4 -3.43 -16.00 -6.75
N PHE A 5 -3.02 -15.89 -8.01
CA PHE A 5 -2.57 -14.62 -8.58
C PHE A 5 -3.70 -13.59 -8.55
N LEU A 6 -4.91 -13.96 -9.01
CA LEU A 6 -6.08 -13.08 -8.99
C LEU A 6 -6.44 -12.60 -7.58
N LEU A 7 -6.35 -13.49 -6.58
CA LEU A 7 -6.56 -13.15 -5.17
C LEU A 7 -5.46 -12.23 -4.61
N LEU A 8 -4.26 -12.29 -5.18
CA LEU A 8 -3.10 -11.49 -4.79
C LEU A 8 -3.06 -10.10 -5.45
N VAL A 9 -3.68 -9.93 -6.64
CA VAL A 9 -3.74 -8.66 -7.38
C VAL A 9 -4.11 -7.46 -6.50
N PRO A 10 -5.20 -7.46 -5.71
CA PRO A 10 -5.52 -6.30 -4.88
C PRO A 10 -4.42 -5.97 -3.86
N GLY A 11 -3.74 -6.99 -3.32
CA GLY A 11 -2.59 -6.83 -2.45
C GLY A 11 -1.38 -6.21 -3.14
N ILE A 12 -1.08 -6.63 -4.36
CA ILE A 12 0.03 -6.09 -5.16
C ILE A 12 -0.21 -4.60 -5.46
N LEU A 13 -1.40 -4.24 -5.92
CA LEU A 13 -1.76 -2.84 -6.20
C LEU A 13 -1.59 -1.97 -4.95
N SER A 14 -2.07 -2.47 -3.81
CA SER A 14 -1.92 -1.82 -2.51
C SER A 14 -0.45 -1.66 -2.10
N LEU A 15 0.40 -2.66 -2.37
CA LEU A 15 1.82 -2.63 -2.03
C LEU A 15 2.59 -1.62 -2.89
N SER A 16 2.29 -1.55 -4.19
CA SER A 16 2.90 -0.60 -5.12
C SER A 16 2.60 0.86 -4.74
N THR A 17 1.41 1.14 -4.22
CA THR A 17 1.09 2.48 -3.71
C THR A 17 1.74 2.74 -2.34
N LEU A 18 1.77 1.74 -1.46
CA LEU A 18 2.43 1.81 -0.16
C LEU A 18 3.92 2.16 -0.26
N SER A 19 4.65 1.68 -1.27
CA SER A 19 6.08 1.99 -1.41
C SER A 19 6.36 3.49 -1.58
N LEU A 20 5.49 4.22 -2.28
CA LEU A 20 5.61 5.68 -2.44
C LEU A 20 5.26 6.42 -1.15
N VAL A 21 4.16 6.01 -0.50
CA VAL A 21 3.69 6.64 0.74
C VAL A 21 4.67 6.42 1.90
N THR A 22 5.27 5.23 1.97
CA THR A 22 6.25 4.92 3.00
C THR A 22 7.54 5.72 2.79
N ALA A 23 7.99 5.91 1.55
CA ALA A 23 9.10 6.80 1.23
C ALA A 23 8.83 8.26 1.63
N PHE A 24 7.60 8.75 1.40
CA PHE A 24 7.17 10.08 1.86
C PHE A 24 7.27 10.24 3.38
N HIS A 25 6.71 9.29 4.15
CA HIS A 25 6.82 9.34 5.62
C HIS A 25 8.25 9.18 6.13
N ALA A 26 9.09 8.42 5.42
CA ALA A 26 10.50 8.31 5.75
C ALA A 26 11.25 9.64 5.56
N GLY A 27 11.00 10.35 4.45
CA GLY A 27 11.56 11.69 4.19
C GLY A 27 11.10 12.78 5.16
N HIS A 28 9.98 12.56 5.87
CA HIS A 28 9.46 13.48 6.89
C HIS A 28 9.72 13.03 8.34
N HIS A 29 10.69 12.14 8.57
CA HIS A 29 11.05 11.62 9.90
C HIS A 29 9.90 10.93 10.66
N ARG A 30 8.93 10.35 9.94
CA ARG A 30 7.73 9.69 10.50
C ARG A 30 7.70 8.18 10.24
N ILE A 31 8.86 7.55 10.31
CA ILE A 31 9.04 6.11 10.07
C ILE A 31 8.17 5.25 11.01
N SER A 32 7.87 5.73 12.22
CA SER A 32 7.02 5.04 13.18
C SER A 32 5.62 4.72 12.62
N ILE A 33 5.06 5.58 11.75
CA ILE A 33 3.76 5.32 11.11
C ILE A 33 3.88 4.09 10.20
N ASN A 34 4.93 4.03 9.39
CA ASN A 34 5.19 2.90 8.50
C ASN A 34 5.40 1.61 9.30
N LEU A 35 6.16 1.69 10.40
CA LEU A 35 6.45 0.54 11.25
C LEU A 35 5.18 -0.04 11.87
N ILE A 36 4.30 0.80 12.44
CA ILE A 36 3.04 0.36 13.04
C ILE A 36 2.16 -0.31 11.98
N GLY A 37 2.05 0.29 10.79
CA GLY A 37 1.26 -0.28 9.69
C GLY A 37 1.82 -1.62 9.19
N ALA A 38 3.14 -1.75 9.12
CA ALA A 38 3.80 -3.01 8.78
C ALA A 38 3.56 -4.10 9.84
N VAL A 39 3.60 -3.76 11.13
CA VAL A 39 3.28 -4.69 12.22
C VAL A 39 1.83 -5.14 12.15
N ILE A 40 0.88 -4.24 11.88
CA ILE A 40 -0.54 -4.59 11.68
C ILE A 40 -0.69 -5.59 10.52
N SER A 41 -0.05 -5.32 9.37
CA SER A 41 -0.06 -6.24 8.23
C SER A 41 0.51 -7.61 8.59
N LEU A 42 1.66 -7.64 9.28
CA LEU A 42 2.30 -8.87 9.71
C LEU A 42 1.38 -9.70 10.62
N LEU A 43 0.72 -9.07 11.58
CA LEU A 43 -0.22 -9.76 12.48
C LEU A 43 -1.40 -10.35 11.70
N VAL A 44 -1.98 -9.61 10.76
CA VAL A 44 -3.06 -10.11 9.89
C VAL A 44 -2.59 -11.29 9.05
N ILE A 45 -1.38 -11.21 8.49
CA ILE A 45 -0.84 -12.26 7.63
C ILE A 45 -0.53 -13.53 8.42
N LEU A 46 0.10 -13.40 9.58
CA LEU A 46 0.44 -14.54 10.45
C LEU A 46 -0.81 -15.21 10.99
N THR A 47 -1.73 -14.44 11.58
CA THR A 47 -2.97 -15.00 12.15
C THR A 47 -3.85 -15.62 11.06
N GLY A 48 -4.02 -14.95 9.93
CA GLY A 48 -4.78 -15.47 8.80
C GLY A 48 -4.17 -16.74 8.21
N ASN A 49 -2.85 -16.81 8.04
CA ASN A 49 -2.22 -18.03 7.52
C ASN A 49 -2.31 -19.19 8.51
N LEU A 50 -2.12 -18.95 9.81
CA LEU A 50 -2.25 -19.99 10.83
C LEU A 50 -3.65 -20.60 10.85
N LEU A 51 -4.70 -19.78 10.67
CA LEU A 51 -6.08 -20.24 10.69
C LEU A 51 -6.52 -20.89 9.37
N PHE A 52 -6.25 -20.25 8.24
CA PHE A 52 -6.85 -20.63 6.95
C PHE A 52 -5.94 -21.48 6.06
N SER A 53 -4.61 -21.43 6.24
CA SER A 53 -3.67 -22.11 5.33
C SER A 53 -3.74 -23.64 5.45
N LYS A 54 -4.10 -24.18 6.63
CA LYS A 54 -4.30 -25.63 6.83
C LYS A 54 -5.44 -26.20 5.96
N GLN A 55 -6.48 -25.40 5.68
CA GLN A 55 -7.67 -25.86 4.97
C GLN A 55 -7.67 -25.47 3.48
N TYR A 56 -7.14 -24.29 3.14
CA TYR A 56 -7.20 -23.74 1.79
C TYR A 56 -5.84 -23.57 1.11
N GLY A 57 -4.74 -23.96 1.77
CA GLY A 57 -3.38 -23.93 1.23
C GLY A 57 -2.99 -22.57 0.64
N ILE A 58 -2.45 -22.59 -0.59
CA ILE A 58 -1.98 -21.40 -1.31
C ILE A 58 -3.09 -20.38 -1.59
N TYR A 59 -4.36 -20.79 -1.69
CA TYR A 59 -5.47 -19.87 -1.89
C TYR A 59 -5.68 -18.98 -0.67
N ALA A 60 -5.58 -19.55 0.55
CA ALA A 60 -5.61 -18.75 1.77
C ALA A 60 -4.39 -17.83 1.86
N ALA A 61 -3.20 -18.32 1.54
CA ALA A 61 -1.99 -17.51 1.63
C ALA A 61 -2.05 -16.25 0.75
N SER A 62 -2.53 -16.39 -0.49
CA SER A 62 -2.70 -15.25 -1.41
C SER A 62 -3.78 -14.26 -0.94
N LEU A 63 -4.94 -14.74 -0.51
CA LEU A 63 -6.03 -13.89 0.00
C LEU A 63 -5.64 -13.15 1.30
N VAL A 64 -5.03 -13.86 2.25
CA VAL A 64 -4.60 -13.32 3.53
C VAL A 64 -3.50 -12.28 3.34
N SER A 65 -2.58 -12.49 2.38
CA SER A 65 -1.55 -11.51 2.04
C SER A 65 -2.17 -10.22 1.50
N SER A 66 -3.14 -10.33 0.58
CA SER A 66 -3.91 -9.18 0.10
C SER A 66 -4.63 -8.45 1.23
N ALA A 67 -5.25 -9.18 2.16
CA ALA A 67 -5.92 -8.58 3.32
C ALA A 67 -4.92 -7.81 4.21
N GLY A 68 -3.73 -8.37 4.48
CA GLY A 68 -2.69 -7.69 5.24
C GLY A 68 -2.23 -6.39 4.61
N TYR A 69 -1.92 -6.41 3.30
CA TYR A 69 -1.52 -5.21 2.57
C TYR A 69 -2.62 -4.15 2.52
N LEU A 70 -3.88 -4.56 2.32
CA LEU A 70 -5.01 -3.64 2.36
C LEU A 70 -5.21 -3.03 3.75
N CYS A 71 -5.06 -3.80 4.83
CA CYS A 71 -5.11 -3.27 6.19
C CYS A 71 -4.02 -2.20 6.41
N TYR A 72 -2.81 -2.43 5.90
CA TYR A 72 -1.74 -1.42 5.97
C TYR A 72 -2.10 -0.17 5.15
N GLN A 73 -2.60 -0.34 3.93
CA GLN A 73 -3.01 0.78 3.07
C GLN A 73 -4.12 1.62 3.68
N VAL A 74 -5.12 0.99 4.29
CA VAL A 74 -6.20 1.67 5.02
C VAL A 74 -5.62 2.43 6.21
N TYR A 75 -4.79 1.78 7.02
CA TYR A 75 -4.13 2.42 8.17
C TYR A 75 -3.31 3.65 7.76
N ILE A 76 -2.48 3.54 6.73
CA ILE A 76 -1.60 4.63 6.30
C ILE A 76 -2.42 5.78 5.73
N MET A 77 -3.51 5.52 4.98
CA MET A 77 -4.40 6.57 4.48
C MET A 77 -5.01 7.38 5.62
N PHE A 78 -5.51 6.72 6.67
CA PHE A 78 -6.08 7.40 7.83
C PHE A 78 -5.05 8.22 8.60
N ARG A 79 -3.84 7.69 8.76
CA ARG A 79 -2.77 8.41 9.45
C ARG A 79 -2.15 9.52 8.60
N THR A 80 -2.21 9.43 7.28
CA THR A 80 -1.68 10.46 6.37
C THR A 80 -2.62 11.66 6.25
N LYS A 81 -3.95 11.44 6.34
CA LYS A 81 -4.99 12.47 6.24
C LYS A 81 -4.74 13.76 7.04
N PRO A 82 -4.36 13.73 8.34
CA PRO A 82 -4.15 14.97 9.11
C PRO A 82 -2.94 15.80 8.65
N PHE A 83 -2.07 15.25 7.79
CA PHE A 83 -0.80 15.90 7.43
C PHE A 83 -0.81 16.58 6.07
N ILE A 84 -1.85 16.36 5.26
CA ILE A 84 -1.97 16.93 3.93
C ILE A 84 -3.27 17.73 3.89
N GLU A 85 -3.16 19.05 3.90
CA GLU A 85 -4.33 19.93 3.76
C GLU A 85 -5.03 19.68 2.42
N GLY A 86 -6.35 19.54 2.45
CA GLY A 86 -7.16 19.26 1.26
C GLY A 86 -7.20 17.79 0.82
N TYR A 87 -6.49 16.88 1.50
CA TYR A 87 -6.45 15.47 1.13
C TYR A 87 -7.79 14.76 1.32
N ARG A 88 -8.34 14.23 0.22
CA ARG A 88 -9.48 13.29 0.24
C ARG A 88 -8.97 11.90 -0.08
N ILE A 89 -9.51 10.89 0.60
CA ILE A 89 -9.15 9.48 0.38
C ILE A 89 -9.36 9.06 -1.09
N ARG A 90 -10.31 9.71 -1.79
CA ARG A 90 -10.59 9.49 -3.22
C ARG A 90 -9.43 9.89 -4.12
N ASP A 91 -8.68 10.93 -3.75
CA ASP A 91 -7.57 11.46 -4.54
C ASP A 91 -6.39 10.48 -4.57
N PHE A 92 -6.37 9.49 -3.68
CA PHE A 92 -5.40 8.41 -3.71
C PHE A 92 -5.61 7.43 -4.88
N PHE A 93 -6.86 7.21 -5.26
CA PHE A 93 -7.23 6.25 -6.29
C PHE A 93 -7.53 6.89 -7.65
N ILE A 94 -7.80 8.20 -7.67
CA ILE A 94 -8.17 8.93 -8.88
C ILE A 94 -7.03 9.90 -9.20
N PRO A 95 -6.29 9.68 -10.30
CA PRO A 95 -5.21 10.58 -10.68
C PRO A 95 -5.77 11.98 -11.00
N VAL A 96 -5.17 13.00 -10.40
CA VAL A 96 -5.55 14.40 -10.59
C VAL A 96 -4.70 15.00 -11.73
N PRO A 97 -5.21 15.97 -12.50
CA PRO A 97 -4.40 16.63 -13.55
C PRO A 97 -3.10 17.30 -13.06
N GLY A 98 -2.96 17.52 -11.75
CA GLY A 98 -1.72 17.95 -11.12
C GLY A 98 -0.63 16.87 -11.16
N ASP A 99 -1.01 15.60 -10.96
CA ASP A 99 -0.08 14.47 -10.87
C ASP A 99 0.61 14.23 -12.21
N ILE A 100 -0.15 14.34 -13.31
CA ILE A 100 0.38 14.20 -14.69
C ILE A 100 1.44 15.28 -14.96
N ARG A 101 1.20 16.52 -14.51
CA ARG A 101 2.18 17.60 -14.64
C ARG A 101 3.42 17.34 -13.81
N LEU A 102 3.27 16.83 -12.59
CA LEU A 102 4.39 16.49 -11.72
C LEU A 102 5.26 15.38 -12.33
N ILE A 103 4.65 14.31 -12.82
CA ILE A 103 5.35 13.20 -13.48
C ILE A 103 6.11 13.71 -14.71
N LYS A 104 5.47 14.52 -15.56
CA LYS A 104 6.11 15.09 -16.75
C LYS A 104 7.32 15.97 -16.40
N ASN A 105 7.23 16.74 -15.30
CA ASN A 105 8.32 17.58 -14.83
C ASN A 105 9.48 16.77 -14.24
N LEU A 106 9.19 15.67 -13.53
CA LEU A 106 10.22 14.77 -12.99
C LEU A 106 11.00 14.08 -14.12
N LEU A 107 10.30 13.52 -15.12
CA LEU A 107 10.93 12.90 -16.28
C LEU A 107 11.85 13.87 -17.05
N LYS A 108 11.42 15.13 -17.23
CA LYS A 108 12.21 16.13 -17.95
C LYS A 108 13.44 16.60 -17.16
N ARG A 109 13.41 16.51 -15.83
CA ARG A 109 14.53 16.91 -14.97
C ARG A 109 15.66 15.88 -15.00
N ASP A 110 15.33 14.61 -15.09
CA ASP A 110 16.31 13.52 -15.18
C ASP A 110 17.01 13.49 -16.56
N GLU A 111 16.39 14.01 -17.62
CA GLU A 111 17.03 14.16 -18.95
C GLU A 111 18.10 15.28 -19.00
N GLN A 112 18.18 16.15 -17.98
CA GLN A 112 19.08 17.31 -17.96
C GLN A 112 20.30 17.14 -17.03
N THR A 113 20.43 15.98 -16.36
CA THR A 113 21.58 15.56 -15.54
C THR A 113 22.36 14.46 -16.22
#